data_AF-A0A9N9JIF4-F1
#
_entry.id   AF-A0A9N9JIF4-F1
#
_cell.length_a   1.000
_cell.length_b   1.000
_cell.length_c   1.000
_cell.angle_alpha   90.00
_cell.angle_beta   90.00
_cell.angle_gamma   90.00
#
_symmetry.space_group_name_H-M   'P 1'
#
loop_
_entity.id
_entity.type
_entity.pdbx_description
1 polymer ?
#
loop_
_entity_poly.entity_id
_entity_poly.type
_entity_poly.pdbx_seq_one_letter_code
_entity_poly.pdbx_strand_id
1 'polypeptide(L)'
;DDKVKLESLYKDAIKQASHYNFSISVLILMLDGLNMEENPYKKRRSQEITSGSNKAKKSKVAAKQPKDKDIEENWILATIVGYRTDLKSYEVEDADKDEASNRPGERFLVPAKNVIAIPNPGEMRSPEFPKDSTVIALYPSTTCFYRAVVVIPPSKLTPKSSRYLLTFEDDENAERYVEAHYVLDIPKER
;
A
#
# COMPACT_ATOMS: atom_id res chain seq x y z
N ASP A 1 -21.16 -24.76 -32.98
CA ASP A 1 -20.44 -25.49 -31.92
C ASP A 1 -20.57 -24.68 -30.63
N ASP A 2 -21.62 -25.00 -29.85
CA ASP A 2 -22.11 -24.14 -28.77
C ASP A 2 -21.09 -23.99 -27.62
N LYS A 3 -20.14 -24.92 -27.54
CA LYS A 3 -19.04 -24.89 -26.58
C LYS A 3 -18.07 -23.74 -26.83
N VAL A 4 -17.80 -23.38 -28.08
CA VAL A 4 -16.91 -22.27 -28.44
C VAL A 4 -17.56 -20.92 -28.14
N LYS A 5 -18.88 -20.81 -28.33
CA LYS A 5 -19.65 -19.61 -28.03
C LYS A 5 -19.75 -19.37 -26.52
N LEU A 6 -19.91 -20.43 -25.73
CA LEU A 6 -19.92 -20.38 -24.26
C LEU A 6 -18.55 -19.99 -23.69
N GLU A 7 -17.46 -20.50 -24.27
CA GLU A 7 -16.07 -20.13 -23.92
C GLU A 7 -15.78 -18.65 -24.18
N SER A 8 -16.24 -18.10 -25.31
CA SER A 8 -16.10 -16.67 -25.63
C SER A 8 -16.87 -15.80 -24.63
N LEU A 9 -18.13 -16.16 -24.33
CA LEU A 9 -18.96 -15.47 -23.36
C LEU A 9 -18.36 -15.49 -21.95
N TYR A 10 -17.73 -16.60 -21.56
CA TYR A 10 -17.06 -16.71 -20.27
C TYR A 10 -15.80 -15.84 -20.19
N LYS A 11 -15.01 -15.79 -21.26
CA LYS A 11 -13.82 -14.92 -21.35
C LYS A 11 -14.19 -13.44 -21.39
N ASP A 12 -15.26 -13.08 -22.10
CA ASP A 12 -15.77 -11.71 -22.13
C ASP A 12 -16.35 -11.30 -20.77
N ALA A 13 -17.04 -12.21 -20.06
CA ALA A 13 -17.53 -11.97 -18.71
C ALA A 13 -16.38 -11.79 -17.70
N ILE A 14 -15.29 -12.56 -17.80
CA ILE A 14 -14.09 -12.37 -16.97
C ILE A 14 -13.40 -11.04 -17.27
N LYS A 15 -13.30 -10.67 -18.55
CA LYS A 15 -12.71 -9.41 -19.00
C LYS A 15 -13.56 -8.18 -18.61
N GLN A 16 -14.88 -8.38 -18.51
CA GLN A 16 -15.80 -7.35 -18.03
C GLN A 16 -15.82 -7.27 -16.49
N ALA A 17 -15.68 -8.41 -15.80
CA ALA A 17 -15.48 -8.46 -14.35
C ALA A 17 -14.13 -7.84 -13.92
N SER A 18 -13.07 -7.99 -14.72
CA SER A 18 -11.80 -7.29 -14.48
C SER A 18 -11.91 -5.77 -14.64
N HIS A 19 -12.83 -5.29 -15.48
CA HIS A 19 -13.17 -3.86 -15.57
C HIS A 19 -14.08 -3.39 -14.43
N TYR A 20 -14.93 -4.27 -13.91
CA TYR A 20 -15.75 -4.03 -12.72
C TYR A 20 -14.99 -4.24 -11.40
N ASN A 21 -13.71 -4.62 -11.44
CA ASN A 21 -12.80 -4.58 -10.31
C ASN A 21 -12.39 -3.14 -9.94
N PHE A 22 -13.29 -2.18 -10.08
CA PHE A 22 -13.39 -1.16 -9.04
C PHE A 22 -13.64 -1.93 -7.75
N SER A 23 -12.55 -2.11 -7.01
CA SER A 23 -12.35 -3.11 -5.98
C SER A 23 -13.65 -3.47 -5.24
N ILE A 24 -14.02 -4.75 -5.25
CA ILE A 24 -15.11 -5.25 -4.40
C ILE A 24 -14.85 -4.85 -2.94
N SER A 25 -13.59 -4.70 -2.53
CA SER A 25 -13.20 -4.12 -1.23
C SER A 25 -13.61 -2.65 -1.09
N VAL A 26 -13.50 -1.83 -2.16
CA VAL A 26 -13.97 -0.44 -2.19
C VAL A 26 -15.50 -0.36 -2.18
N LEU A 27 -16.20 -1.28 -2.84
CA LEU A 27 -17.67 -1.40 -2.78
C LEU A 27 -18.17 -1.90 -1.42
N ILE A 28 -17.47 -2.82 -0.78
CA ILE A 28 -17.75 -3.31 0.59
C ILE A 28 -17.53 -2.17 1.61
N LEU A 29 -16.43 -1.40 1.48
CA LEU A 29 -16.19 -0.22 2.33
C LEU A 29 -17.24 0.89 2.13
N MET A 30 -17.85 1.00 0.95
CA MET A 30 -18.97 1.92 0.70
C MET A 30 -20.31 1.42 1.25
N LEU A 31 -20.48 0.11 1.46
CA LEU A 31 -21.72 -0.52 1.96
C LEU A 31 -21.74 -0.71 3.48
N ASP A 32 -20.58 -0.95 4.11
CA ASP A 32 -20.46 -1.12 5.57
C ASP A 32 -20.69 0.18 6.36
N GLY A 33 -20.77 1.33 5.68
CA GLY A 33 -21.16 2.62 6.28
C GLY A 33 -22.64 2.71 6.71
N LEU A 34 -23.47 1.69 6.47
CA LEU A 34 -24.91 1.72 6.73
C LEU A 34 -25.47 0.57 7.59
N ASN A 35 -24.67 -0.35 8.13
CA ASN A 35 -25.24 -1.44 8.92
C ASN A 35 -24.34 -1.90 10.08
N MET A 36 -24.67 -1.44 11.30
CA MET A 36 -24.19 -2.04 12.55
C MET A 36 -24.99 -3.31 12.83
N GLU A 37 -24.35 -4.48 12.86
CA GLU A 37 -24.75 -5.53 13.80
C GLU A 37 -23.61 -6.51 14.10
N GLU A 38 -23.51 -6.86 15.38
CA GLU A 38 -22.42 -7.60 16.01
C GLU A 38 -22.31 -9.06 15.54
N ASN A 39 -21.09 -9.60 15.47
CA ASN A 39 -20.90 -11.05 15.59
C ASN A 39 -19.57 -11.38 16.30
N PRO A 40 -19.56 -12.22 17.37
CA PRO A 40 -18.45 -12.31 18.30
C PRO A 40 -17.58 -13.54 18.04
N TYR A 41 -16.32 -13.35 17.65
CA TYR A 41 -15.29 -14.38 17.76
C TYR A 41 -14.21 -14.02 18.77
N LYS A 42 -14.09 -14.94 19.73
CA LYS A 42 -13.41 -14.86 21.03
C LYS A 42 -11.88 -14.78 20.92
N LYS A 43 -11.34 -13.82 21.67
CA LYS A 43 -10.43 -14.01 22.82
C LYS A 43 -9.19 -14.89 22.59
N ARG A 44 -8.03 -14.25 22.41
CA ARG A 44 -6.76 -14.75 22.99
C ARG A 44 -6.03 -13.59 23.67
N ARG A 45 -5.90 -13.74 24.98
CA ARG A 45 -5.28 -12.81 25.93
C ARG A 45 -3.77 -12.98 25.85
N SER A 46 -3.05 -11.91 25.52
CA SER A 46 -1.61 -11.84 25.75
C SER A 46 -1.28 -10.47 26.33
N GLN A 47 -0.49 -10.51 27.41
CA GLN A 47 -0.36 -9.53 28.46
C GLN A 47 0.24 -8.19 27.98
N GLU A 48 -0.35 -7.10 28.47
CA GLU A 48 0.25 -5.77 28.46
C GLU A 48 1.56 -5.78 29.25
N ILE A 49 2.65 -5.38 28.61
CA ILE A 49 3.79 -4.82 29.30
C ILE A 49 3.77 -3.33 29.02
N THR A 50 3.25 -2.59 30.00
CA THR A 50 3.37 -1.15 30.11
C THR A 50 4.83 -0.82 30.39
N SER A 51 5.47 -0.04 29.52
CA SER A 51 6.76 0.58 29.82
C SER A 51 6.90 1.85 29.01
N GLY A 52 6.64 2.99 29.66
CA GLY A 52 6.92 4.30 29.10
C GLY A 52 8.42 4.49 28.91
N SER A 53 8.84 4.92 27.72
CA SER A 53 10.03 5.74 27.51
C SER A 53 9.97 6.35 26.11
N ASN A 54 10.40 7.62 25.99
CA ASN A 54 10.76 8.36 24.78
C ASN A 54 10.32 7.74 23.45
N LYS A 55 9.29 8.33 22.81
CA LYS A 55 8.77 7.90 21.50
C LYS A 55 9.85 8.11 20.42
N ALA A 56 10.82 7.19 20.35
CA ALA A 56 11.72 7.07 19.22
C ALA A 56 10.86 7.01 17.97
N LYS A 57 11.15 7.88 16.99
CA LYS A 57 10.40 7.92 15.73
C LYS A 57 10.49 6.54 15.10
N LYS A 58 9.40 5.78 15.15
CA LYS A 58 9.35 4.48 14.50
C LYS A 58 9.52 4.68 12.99
N SER A 59 10.37 3.88 12.34
CA SER A 59 10.69 4.05 10.92
C SER A 59 9.50 3.64 10.04
N LYS A 60 9.06 4.55 9.16
CA LYS A 60 8.06 4.26 8.13
C LYS A 60 8.69 3.47 6.99
N VAL A 61 7.93 2.52 6.46
CA VAL A 61 8.35 1.65 5.35
C VAL A 61 7.19 1.38 4.41
N ALA A 62 7.49 1.06 3.15
CA ALA A 62 6.58 0.31 2.30
C ALA A 62 6.86 -1.18 2.51
N ALA A 63 5.85 -1.97 2.82
CA ALA A 63 5.98 -3.39 3.12
C ALA A 63 5.06 -4.21 2.20
N LYS A 64 5.59 -5.25 1.55
CA LYS A 64 4.80 -6.17 0.72
C LYS A 64 4.07 -7.16 1.62
N GLN A 65 2.73 -7.12 1.59
CA GLN A 65 1.91 -8.06 2.36
C GLN A 65 2.15 -9.52 1.91
N PRO A 66 1.96 -10.51 2.81
CA PRO A 66 2.02 -11.92 2.45
C PRO A 66 1.00 -12.28 1.37
N LYS A 67 1.36 -13.27 0.52
CA LYS A 67 0.56 -13.68 -0.64
C LYS A 67 -0.84 -14.21 -0.29
N ASP A 68 -1.05 -14.63 0.96
CA ASP A 68 -2.32 -15.21 1.43
C ASP A 68 -3.47 -14.19 1.53
N LYS A 69 -3.22 -12.90 1.27
CA LYS A 69 -4.25 -11.84 1.16
C LYS A 69 -4.73 -11.59 -0.28
N ASP A 70 -4.49 -12.53 -1.21
CA ASP A 70 -5.08 -12.60 -2.56
C ASP A 70 -4.92 -11.36 -3.47
N ILE A 71 -3.88 -10.55 -3.24
CA ILE A 71 -3.54 -9.44 -4.14
C ILE A 71 -2.04 -9.51 -4.44
N GLU A 72 -1.72 -9.92 -5.66
CA GLU A 72 -0.35 -9.88 -6.17
C GLU A 72 0.18 -8.44 -6.06
N GLU A 73 1.33 -8.28 -5.41
CA GLU A 73 2.05 -6.99 -5.32
C GLU A 73 1.43 -5.92 -4.40
N ASN A 74 0.66 -6.29 -3.39
CA ASN A 74 0.18 -5.32 -2.39
C ASN A 74 1.29 -4.78 -1.48
N TRP A 75 1.75 -3.57 -1.76
CA TRP A 75 2.63 -2.79 -0.90
C TRP A 75 1.81 -1.84 -0.03
N ILE A 76 2.04 -1.87 1.29
CA ILE A 76 1.33 -1.02 2.26
C ILE A 76 2.30 -0.09 2.99
N LEU A 77 1.78 1.05 3.45
CA LEU A 77 2.45 1.92 4.40
C LEU A 77 2.42 1.25 5.76
N ALA A 78 3.59 1.01 6.31
CA ALA A 78 3.73 0.37 7.60
C ALA A 78 4.82 1.04 8.43
N THR A 79 4.87 0.66 9.69
CA THR A 79 5.86 1.11 10.66
C THR A 79 6.61 -0.08 11.23
N ILE A 80 7.94 -0.05 11.22
CA ILE A 80 8.73 -1.13 11.85
C ILE A 80 8.50 -1.11 13.36
N VAL A 81 8.13 -2.27 13.89
CA VAL A 81 7.98 -2.54 15.33
C VAL A 81 9.18 -3.30 15.88
N GLY A 82 9.74 -4.21 15.09
CA GLY A 82 10.88 -5.04 15.51
C GLY A 82 11.50 -5.83 14.37
N TYR A 83 12.55 -6.58 14.68
CA TYR A 83 13.22 -7.50 13.75
C TYR A 83 13.38 -8.89 14.37
N ARG A 84 12.93 -9.90 13.64
CA ARG A 84 13.04 -11.33 13.98
C ARG A 84 14.27 -11.90 13.28
N THR A 85 15.36 -12.03 14.03
CA THR A 85 16.65 -12.54 13.53
C THR A 85 16.57 -13.98 13.07
N ASP A 86 15.77 -14.80 13.74
CA ASP A 86 15.50 -16.21 13.43
C ASP A 86 14.83 -16.38 12.06
N LEU A 87 13.93 -15.47 11.70
CA LEU A 87 13.17 -15.51 10.45
C LEU A 87 13.67 -14.53 9.39
N LYS A 88 14.72 -13.76 9.70
CA LYS A 88 15.25 -12.65 8.87
C LYS A 88 14.14 -11.71 8.36
N SER A 89 13.14 -11.46 9.21
CA SER A 89 11.92 -10.72 8.87
C SER A 89 11.69 -9.55 9.83
N TYR A 90 11.14 -8.46 9.32
CA TYR A 90 10.67 -7.35 10.14
C TYR A 90 9.26 -7.63 10.66
N GLU A 91 8.99 -7.28 11.91
CA GLU A 91 7.64 -7.10 12.39
C GLU A 91 7.22 -5.67 12.06
N VAL A 92 6.18 -5.51 11.26
CA VAL A 92 5.65 -4.21 10.83
C VAL A 92 4.19 -4.06 11.27
N GLU A 93 3.80 -2.85 11.59
CA GLU A 93 2.42 -2.45 11.96
C GLU A 93 1.84 -1.62 10.82
N ASP A 94 0.68 -2.03 10.30
CA ASP A 94 -0.06 -1.33 9.25
C ASP A 94 -0.39 0.12 9.67
N ALA A 95 -0.34 1.04 8.72
CA ALA A 95 -0.78 2.41 8.90
C ALA A 95 -2.30 2.55 8.84
N ASP A 96 -3.03 1.59 8.25
CA ASP A 96 -4.49 1.56 8.25
C ASP A 96 -5.01 1.15 9.63
N LYS A 97 -5.00 2.11 10.55
CA LYS A 97 -5.54 1.96 11.90
C LYS A 97 -6.96 2.44 11.87
N ASP A 98 -7.87 1.59 12.33
CA ASP A 98 -9.22 2.02 12.66
C ASP A 98 -9.13 3.01 13.85
N GLU A 99 -9.15 4.31 13.53
CA GLU A 99 -9.12 5.41 14.49
C GLU A 99 -10.29 5.35 15.49
N ALA A 100 -11.42 4.74 15.11
CA ALA A 100 -12.58 4.58 15.99
C ALA A 100 -12.35 3.50 17.05
N SER A 101 -11.54 2.48 16.74
CA SER A 101 -11.32 1.35 17.64
C SER A 101 -10.23 1.56 18.70
N ASN A 102 -9.38 2.59 18.55
CA ASN A 102 -8.15 2.80 19.34
C ASN A 102 -7.26 1.54 19.42
N ARG A 103 -7.41 0.59 18.48
CA ARG A 103 -6.62 -0.62 18.41
C ARG A 103 -5.32 -0.33 17.65
N PRO A 104 -4.19 -0.95 18.05
CA PRO A 104 -3.00 -0.94 17.21
C PRO A 104 -3.33 -1.57 15.85
N GLY A 105 -2.70 -1.07 14.78
CA GLY A 105 -2.85 -1.61 13.44
C GLY A 105 -2.45 -3.09 13.38
N GLU A 106 -2.92 -3.80 12.35
CA GLU A 106 -2.57 -5.21 12.16
C GLU A 106 -1.05 -5.35 12.01
N ARG A 107 -0.47 -6.39 12.63
CA ARG A 107 0.97 -6.63 12.60
C ARG A 107 1.30 -7.86 11.79
N PHE A 108 2.35 -7.76 11.00
CA PHE A 108 2.79 -8.83 10.11
C PHE A 108 4.30 -9.03 10.18
N LEU A 109 4.72 -10.26 9.87
CA LEU A 109 6.12 -10.56 9.61
C LEU A 109 6.38 -10.46 8.10
N VAL A 110 7.31 -9.57 7.73
CA VAL A 110 7.65 -9.30 6.34
C VAL A 110 9.14 -9.59 6.14
N PRO A 111 9.53 -10.48 5.20
CA PRO A 111 10.94 -10.72 4.90
C PRO A 111 11.67 -9.41 4.59
N ALA A 112 12.93 -9.28 5.01
CA ALA A 112 13.69 -8.04 4.81
C ALA A 112 13.75 -7.56 3.34
N LYS A 113 13.69 -8.49 2.37
CA LYS A 113 13.65 -8.19 0.92
C LYS A 113 12.34 -7.55 0.45
N ASN A 114 11.28 -7.66 1.24
CA ASN A 114 9.93 -7.18 0.96
C ASN A 114 9.62 -5.89 1.75
N VAL A 115 10.67 -5.17 2.20
CA VAL A 115 10.55 -3.92 2.94
C VAL A 115 11.41 -2.86 2.26
N ILE A 116 10.81 -1.70 1.97
CA ILE A 116 11.49 -0.54 1.42
C ILE A 116 11.43 0.59 2.46
N ALA A 117 12.60 1.12 2.83
CA ALA A 117 12.67 2.26 3.73
C ALA A 117 12.13 3.54 3.07
N ILE A 118 11.19 4.20 3.75
CA ILE A 118 10.65 5.49 3.33
C ILE A 118 11.55 6.59 3.95
N PRO A 119 12.15 7.48 3.14
CA PRO A 119 12.95 8.59 3.65
C PRO A 119 12.07 9.54 4.48
N ASN A 120 12.66 10.24 5.47
CA ASN A 120 11.88 11.24 6.20
C ASN A 120 11.53 12.43 5.29
N PRO A 121 10.42 13.15 5.57
CA PRO A 121 10.12 14.39 4.87
C PRO A 121 11.32 15.36 4.94
N GLY A 122 11.80 15.81 3.78
CA GLY A 122 12.96 16.70 3.67
C GLY A 122 14.31 15.99 3.45
N GLU A 123 14.42 14.68 3.66
CA GLU A 123 15.60 13.87 3.33
C GLU A 123 15.59 13.41 1.85
N MET A 124 14.97 14.19 0.96
CA MET A 124 14.67 13.79 -0.41
C MET A 124 15.92 13.26 -1.13
N ARG A 125 15.79 12.08 -1.73
CA ARG A 125 16.85 11.49 -2.54
C ARG A 125 17.09 12.37 -3.76
N SER A 126 18.30 12.92 -3.85
CA SER A 126 18.88 13.36 -5.10
C SER A 126 19.73 12.20 -5.63
N PRO A 127 19.57 11.76 -6.89
CA PRO A 127 18.74 12.35 -7.95
C PRO A 127 17.24 12.06 -7.81
N GLU A 128 16.40 12.97 -8.33
CA GLU A 128 14.96 12.77 -8.50
C GLU A 128 14.66 11.77 -9.63
N PHE A 129 13.50 11.13 -9.59
CA PHE A 129 13.05 10.26 -10.68
C PHE A 129 12.72 11.12 -11.91
N PRO A 130 13.36 10.91 -13.08
CA PRO A 130 13.05 11.70 -14.26
C PRO A 130 11.65 11.37 -14.80
N LYS A 131 11.12 12.26 -15.64
CA LYS A 131 9.91 12.02 -16.41
C LYS A 131 9.97 10.65 -17.13
N ASP A 132 8.82 10.00 -17.23
CA ASP A 132 8.58 8.69 -17.84
C ASP A 132 9.21 7.51 -17.07
N SER A 133 9.77 7.75 -15.87
CA SER A 133 10.24 6.66 -14.99
C SER A 133 9.08 5.92 -14.35
N THR A 134 9.17 4.60 -14.31
CA THR A 134 8.25 3.77 -13.52
C THR A 134 8.73 3.71 -12.07
N VAL A 135 7.82 3.97 -11.14
CA VAL A 135 8.05 4.03 -9.70
C VAL A 135 6.96 3.26 -8.96
N ILE A 136 7.14 3.02 -7.67
CA ILE A 136 6.04 2.65 -6.78
C ILE A 136 5.72 3.82 -5.86
N ALA A 137 4.45 4.21 -5.76
CA ALA A 137 4.04 5.43 -5.08
C ALA A 137 2.79 5.22 -4.23
N LEU A 138 2.71 5.90 -3.08
CA LEU A 138 1.51 5.90 -2.25
C LEU A 138 0.36 6.59 -2.99
N TYR A 139 -0.75 5.89 -3.18
CA TYR A 139 -1.92 6.48 -3.81
C TYR A 139 -2.58 7.50 -2.89
N PRO A 140 -3.02 8.68 -3.40
CA PRO A 140 -3.57 9.74 -2.56
C PRO A 140 -4.71 9.26 -1.65
N SER A 141 -4.69 9.70 -0.39
CA SER A 141 -5.69 9.38 0.62
C SER A 141 -5.80 7.88 0.97
N THR A 142 -4.78 7.07 0.67
CA THR A 142 -4.73 5.65 1.04
C THR A 142 -3.46 5.32 1.81
N THR A 143 -3.37 4.07 2.27
CA THR A 143 -2.18 3.47 2.88
C THR A 143 -1.50 2.48 1.93
N CYS A 144 -1.84 2.47 0.64
CA CYS A 144 -1.35 1.49 -0.33
C CYS A 144 -0.45 2.13 -1.39
N PHE A 145 0.57 1.39 -1.79
CA PHE A 145 1.52 1.77 -2.82
C PHE A 145 1.25 0.99 -4.10
N TYR A 146 1.24 1.71 -5.21
CA TYR A 146 0.93 1.16 -6.53
C TYR A 146 1.98 1.60 -7.55
N ARG A 147 2.05 0.86 -8.65
CA ARG A 147 2.88 1.23 -9.79
C ARG A 147 2.36 2.51 -10.42
N ALA A 148 3.29 3.40 -10.74
CA ALA A 148 2.99 4.69 -11.35
C ALA A 148 4.11 5.13 -12.30
N VAL A 149 3.78 6.06 -13.19
CA VAL A 149 4.72 6.69 -14.11
C VAL A 149 4.86 8.17 -13.74
N VAL A 150 6.11 8.66 -13.74
CA VAL A 150 6.40 10.07 -13.47
C VAL A 150 5.99 10.92 -14.68
N VAL A 151 5.00 11.79 -14.51
CA VAL A 151 4.63 12.80 -15.52
C VAL A 151 5.52 14.02 -15.38
N ILE A 152 5.66 14.55 -14.16
CA ILE A 152 6.48 15.73 -13.87
C ILE A 152 7.23 15.54 -12.55
N PRO A 153 8.58 15.64 -12.54
CA PRO A 153 9.35 15.58 -11.30
C PRO A 153 9.27 16.90 -10.50
N PRO A 154 9.58 16.89 -9.19
CA PRO A 154 9.45 18.06 -8.31
C PRO A 154 10.14 19.31 -8.86
N SER A 155 11.36 19.18 -9.39
CA SER A 155 12.12 20.32 -9.93
C SER A 155 11.43 21.04 -11.09
N LYS A 156 10.52 20.36 -11.80
CA LYS A 156 9.81 20.87 -12.98
C LYS A 156 8.40 21.36 -12.68
N LEU A 157 7.82 21.04 -11.52
CA LEU A 157 6.55 21.63 -11.08
C LEU A 157 6.76 23.09 -10.68
N THR A 158 7.53 23.30 -9.62
CA THR A 158 7.92 24.62 -9.12
C THR A 158 9.26 24.50 -8.39
N PRO A 159 10.07 25.58 -8.29
CA PRO A 159 11.38 25.54 -7.63
C PRO A 159 11.38 25.10 -6.16
N LYS A 160 10.21 25.08 -5.50
CA LYS A 160 10.02 24.68 -4.10
C LYS A 160 9.11 23.46 -3.93
N SER A 161 8.72 22.81 -5.02
CA SER A 161 7.83 21.64 -4.94
C SER A 161 8.55 20.48 -4.26
N SER A 162 7.84 19.81 -3.35
CA SER A 162 8.23 18.51 -2.77
C SER A 162 7.42 17.36 -3.37
N ARG A 163 6.69 17.59 -4.46
CA ARG A 163 5.72 16.65 -5.04
C ARG A 163 6.03 16.29 -6.48
N TYR A 164 5.75 15.04 -6.82
CA TYR A 164 5.66 14.56 -8.20
C TYR A 164 4.23 14.70 -8.71
N LEU A 165 4.09 14.84 -10.02
CA LEU A 165 2.85 14.55 -10.74
C LEU A 165 3.00 13.15 -11.37
N LEU A 166 2.09 12.24 -11.03
CA LEU A 166 2.14 10.84 -11.45
C LEU A 166 0.84 10.42 -12.16
N THR A 167 0.92 9.39 -13.00
CA THR A 167 -0.22 8.59 -13.44
C THR A 167 -0.08 7.17 -12.90
N PHE A 168 -1.15 6.60 -12.37
CA PHE A 168 -1.17 5.22 -11.88
C PHE A 168 -1.69 4.28 -12.97
N GLU A 169 -1.19 3.03 -12.98
CA GLU A 169 -1.51 2.05 -14.04
C GLU A 169 -3.02 1.74 -14.13
N ASP A 170 -3.74 1.76 -12.99
CA ASP A 170 -5.16 1.38 -12.90
C ASP A 170 -6.14 2.59 -12.78
N ASP A 171 -5.68 3.82 -12.96
CA ASP A 171 -6.48 5.05 -12.73
C ASP A 171 -6.70 5.85 -14.04
N GLU A 172 -6.92 5.17 -15.17
CA GLU A 172 -7.26 5.78 -16.47
C GLU A 172 -6.34 6.94 -16.92
N ASN A 173 -5.04 6.90 -16.55
CA ASN A 173 -4.07 7.99 -16.75
C ASN A 173 -4.45 9.32 -16.07
N ALA A 174 -5.23 9.29 -15.01
CA ALA A 174 -5.52 10.45 -14.20
C ALA A 174 -4.25 10.94 -13.49
N GLU A 175 -4.05 12.26 -13.50
CA GLU A 175 -2.90 12.89 -12.87
C GLU A 175 -3.12 13.04 -11.36
N ARG A 176 -2.10 12.67 -10.58
CA ARG A 176 -2.13 12.69 -9.11
C ARG A 176 -0.86 13.32 -8.56
N TYR A 177 -1.03 14.24 -7.62
CA TYR A 177 0.09 14.81 -6.87
C TYR A 177 0.47 13.89 -5.71
N VAL A 178 1.75 13.51 -5.63
CA VAL A 178 2.26 12.63 -4.56
C VAL A 178 3.51 13.25 -3.94
N GLU A 179 3.61 13.24 -2.62
CA GLU A 179 4.79 13.71 -1.90
C GLU A 179 6.01 12.84 -2.23
N ALA A 180 7.14 13.48 -2.49
CA ALA A 180 8.34 12.81 -2.99
C ALA A 180 8.89 11.70 -2.09
N HIS A 181 8.70 11.80 -0.78
CA HIS A 181 9.15 10.76 0.14
C HIS A 181 8.31 9.48 0.05
N TYR A 182 7.11 9.53 -0.54
CA TYR A 182 6.29 8.36 -0.83
C TYR A 182 6.43 7.84 -2.27
N VAL A 183 7.37 8.39 -3.05
CA VAL A 183 7.73 7.88 -4.37
C VAL A 183 9.02 7.08 -4.23
N LEU A 184 8.97 5.80 -4.54
CA LEU A 184 10.03 4.83 -4.23
C LEU A 184 10.46 4.07 -5.50
N ASP A 185 11.69 3.55 -5.47
CA ASP A 185 12.19 2.64 -6.48
C ASP A 185 11.36 1.36 -6.56
N ILE A 186 11.18 0.83 -7.78
CA ILE A 186 10.61 -0.50 -7.96
C ILE A 186 11.58 -1.54 -7.40
N PRO A 187 11.15 -2.40 -6.46
CA PRO A 187 11.99 -3.47 -5.97
C PRO A 187 12.30 -4.44 -7.10
N LYS A 188 13.60 -4.73 -7.29
CA LYS A 188 14.05 -5.69 -8.29
C LYS A 188 13.59 -7.09 -7.89
N GLU A 189 12.80 -7.73 -8.74
CA GLU A 189 12.56 -9.16 -8.64
C GLU A 189 13.91 -9.88 -8.80
N ARG A 190 14.29 -10.67 -7.80
CA ARG A 190 15.52 -11.47 -7.79
C ARG A 190 15.17 -12.93 -7.94
#